data_AF-A5L6X2-F1
#
_entry.id   AF-A5L6X2-F1
#
_cell.length_a   1.000
_cell.length_b   1.000
_cell.length_c   1.000
_cell.angle_alpha   90.00
_cell.angle_beta   90.00
_cell.angle_gamma   90.00
#
_symmetry.space_group_name_H-M   'P 1'
#
loop_
_entity.id
_entity.type
_entity.pdbx_description
1 polymer ?
#
loop_
_entity_poly.entity_id
_entity_poly.type
_entity_poly.pdbx_seq_one_letter_code
_entity_poly.pdbx_strand_id
1 'polypeptide(L)' 'MKYNAEHIADLNLLLQFDVSSAATGIKVHQEASQETQDAVKRLFEKNLCTQPDGGYLTDEGIEMAERADKLLRVLK' A
#
# COMPACT_ATOMS: atom_id res chain seq x y z
N MET A 1 -15.63 -6.95 -12.09
CA MET A 1 -14.63 -7.95 -11.65
C MET A 1 -14.50 -7.89 -10.13
N LYS A 2 -14.13 -8.99 -9.47
CA LYS A 2 -13.88 -9.04 -8.01
C LYS A 2 -12.38 -8.88 -7.74
N TYR A 3 -12.01 -8.40 -6.56
CA TYR A 3 -10.61 -8.43 -6.12
C TYR A 3 -10.12 -9.88 -6.01
N ASN A 4 -8.89 -10.14 -6.46
CA ASN A 4 -8.16 -11.37 -6.22
C ASN A 4 -7.22 -11.18 -5.01
N ALA A 5 -6.53 -12.24 -4.59
CA ALA A 5 -5.63 -12.20 -3.44
C ALA A 5 -4.54 -11.10 -3.58
N GLU A 6 -4.00 -10.91 -4.78
CA GLU A 6 -2.97 -9.90 -5.04
C GLU A 6 -3.48 -8.47 -4.84
N HIS A 7 -4.70 -8.16 -5.34
CA HIS A 7 -5.30 -6.84 -5.08
C HIS A 7 -5.60 -6.62 -3.60
N ILE A 8 -6.00 -7.66 -2.87
CA ILE A 8 -6.22 -7.56 -1.43
C ILE A 8 -4.89 -7.34 -0.69
N ALA A 9 -3.82 -8.01 -1.10
CA ALA A 9 -2.47 -7.80 -0.55
C ALA A 9 -1.98 -6.36 -0.80
N ASP A 10 -2.18 -5.83 -2.01
CA ASP A 10 -1.85 -4.42 -2.35
C ASP A 10 -2.60 -3.44 -1.44
N LEU A 11 -3.91 -3.65 -1.24
CA LEU A 11 -4.74 -2.81 -0.38
C LEU A 11 -4.32 -2.91 1.09
N ASN A 12 -4.06 -4.12 1.58
CA ASN A 12 -3.57 -4.33 2.94
C ASN A 12 -2.21 -3.64 3.16
N LEU A 13 -1.33 -3.67 2.16
CA LEU A 13 -0.06 -2.97 2.23
C LEU A 13 -0.26 -1.44 2.21
N LEU A 14 -1.13 -0.91 1.35
CA LEU A 14 -1.51 0.51 1.34
C LEU A 14 -2.04 0.97 2.69
N LEU A 15 -2.86 0.16 3.35
CA LEU A 15 -3.43 0.44 4.66
C LEU A 15 -2.42 0.39 5.82
N GLN A 16 -1.26 -0.26 5.62
CA GLN A 16 -0.21 -0.21 6.63
C GLN A 16 0.44 1.17 6.68
N PHE A 17 0.46 1.91 5.55
CA PHE A 17 1.03 3.26 5.52
C PHE A 17 0.19 4.19 6.38
N ASP A 18 0.86 5.02 7.17
CA ASP A 18 0.19 6.03 7.96
C ASP A 18 -0.21 7.22 7.07
N VAL A 19 -1.43 7.17 6.55
CA VAL A 19 -2.00 8.24 5.71
C VAL A 19 -2.19 9.56 6.44
N SER A 20 -2.15 9.56 7.78
CA SER A 20 -2.27 10.77 8.59
C SER A 20 -0.97 11.59 8.59
N SER A 21 0.14 10.97 8.18
CA SER A 21 1.45 11.60 8.13
C SER A 21 2.16 11.22 6.84
N ALA A 22 2.10 12.10 5.84
CA ALA A 22 2.87 11.96 4.59
C ALA A 22 4.39 11.78 4.79
N ALA A 23 4.89 12.09 6.00
CA ALA A 23 6.28 11.89 6.40
C ALA A 23 6.58 10.50 7.00
N THR A 24 5.57 9.63 7.12
CA THR A 24 5.71 8.29 7.70
C THR A 24 5.72 7.27 6.58
N GLY A 25 6.92 7.02 6.06
CA GLY A 25 7.14 5.95 5.11
C GLY A 25 7.18 4.58 5.75
N ILE A 26 6.93 3.54 4.96
CA ILE A 26 7.15 2.14 5.35
C ILE A 26 8.35 1.63 4.58
N LYS A 27 9.23 0.92 5.29
CA LYS A 27 10.27 0.12 4.67
C LYS A 27 9.91 -1.36 4.81
N VAL A 28 9.61 -2.01 3.70
CA VAL A 28 9.40 -3.45 3.63
C VAL A 28 10.78 -4.11 3.73
N HIS A 29 11.00 -4.82 4.82
CA HIS A 29 12.23 -5.60 4.99
C HIS A 29 12.28 -6.73 3.96
N GLN A 30 13.49 -7.07 3.47
CA GLN A 30 13.68 -8.22 2.56
C GLN A 30 13.33 -9.57 3.21
N GLU A 31 13.11 -9.60 4.52
CA GLU A 31 12.59 -10.75 5.28
C GLU A 31 11.06 -10.85 5.25
N ALA A 32 10.36 -9.85 4.70
CA ALA A 32 8.91 -9.92 4.51
C ALA A 32 8.54 -11.04 3.54
N SER A 33 7.33 -11.57 3.69
CA SER A 33 6.81 -12.61 2.80
C SER A 33 6.86 -12.19 1.33
N GLN A 34 7.06 -13.14 0.42
CA GLN A 34 7.08 -12.87 -1.03
C GLN A 34 5.84 -12.07 -1.48
N GLU A 35 4.67 -12.38 -0.93
CA GLU A 35 3.44 -11.64 -1.20
C GLU A 35 3.57 -10.12 -0.92
N THR A 36 4.22 -9.73 0.18
CA THR A 36 4.45 -8.33 0.54
C THR A 36 5.48 -7.69 -0.38
N GLN A 37 6.54 -8.41 -0.74
CA GLN A 37 7.56 -7.94 -1.67
C GLN A 37 6.99 -7.70 -3.07
N ASP A 38 6.14 -8.61 -3.55
CA ASP A 38 5.44 -8.46 -4.81
C ASP A 38 4.38 -7.35 -4.74
N ALA A 39 3.68 -7.20 -3.61
CA ALA A 39 2.73 -6.10 -3.41
C ALA A 39 3.41 -4.73 -3.48
N VAL A 40 4.55 -4.53 -2.78
CA VAL A 40 5.25 -3.25 -2.81
C VAL A 40 5.81 -2.92 -4.19
N LYS A 41 6.28 -3.94 -4.93
CA LYS A 41 6.69 -3.77 -6.33
C LYS A 41 5.52 -3.35 -7.22
N ARG A 42 4.36 -4.01 -7.11
CA ARG A 42 3.16 -3.63 -7.87
C ARG A 42 2.69 -2.22 -7.54
N LEU A 43 2.74 -1.80 -6.27
CA LEU A 43 2.43 -0.42 -5.88
C LEU A 43 3.43 0.58 -6.48
N PHE A 44 4.71 0.22 -6.52
CA PHE A 44 5.76 1.04 -7.13
C PHE A 44 5.58 1.16 -8.65
N GLU A 45 5.31 0.06 -9.34
CA GLU A 45 5.01 0.07 -10.78
C GLU A 45 3.78 0.95 -11.12
N LYS A 46 2.81 1.01 -10.20
CA LYS A 46 1.63 1.88 -10.28
C LYS A 46 1.90 3.33 -9.84
N ASN A 47 3.14 3.70 -9.52
CA ASN A 47 3.53 5.04 -9.03
C ASN A 47 2.82 5.48 -7.72
N LEU A 48 2.37 4.52 -6.90
CA LEU A 48 1.72 4.81 -5.62
C LEU A 48 2.73 4.98 -4.47
N CYS A 49 3.95 4.46 -4.62
CA CYS A 49 5.04 4.66 -3.68
C CYS A 49 6.32 5.12 -4.39
N THR A 50 7.21 5.76 -3.63
CA THR A 50 8.43 6.36 -4.16
C THR A 50 9.59 5.37 -4.32
N GLN A 51 9.51 4.20 -3.69
CA GLN A 51 10.59 3.21 -3.68
C GLN A 51 10.06 1.77 -3.80
N PRO A 52 10.82 0.86 -4.45
CA PRO A 52 10.43 -0.52 -4.66
C PRO A 52 10.44 -1.39 -3.39
N ASP A 53 11.19 -1.01 -2.36
CA ASP A 53 11.20 -1.64 -1.03
C ASP A 53 10.26 -0.95 -0.04
N GLY A 54 9.40 -0.06 -0.53
CA GLY A 54 8.62 0.82 0.31
C GLY A 54 9.45 2.05 0.67
N GLY A 55 8.75 3.17 0.74
CA GLY A 55 9.31 4.46 1.06
C GLY A 55 8.17 5.33 1.50
N TYR A 56 8.00 6.44 0.83
CA TYR A 56 6.85 7.32 1.03
C TYR A 56 5.77 6.98 0.02
N LEU A 57 4.50 7.17 0.40
CA LEU A 57 3.44 7.23 -0.59
C LEU A 57 3.61 8.50 -1.43
N THR A 58 3.28 8.41 -2.71
CA THR A 58 3.06 9.59 -3.54
C THR A 58 1.74 10.25 -3.17
N ASP A 59 1.46 11.48 -3.63
CA ASP A 59 0.15 12.12 -3.43
C ASP A 59 -1.01 11.21 -3.88
N GLU A 60 -0.84 10.51 -5.03
CA GLU A 60 -1.83 9.54 -5.51
C GLU A 60 -1.94 8.31 -4.59
N GLY A 61 -0.80 7.81 -4.11
CA GLY A 61 -0.75 6.72 -3.12
C GLY A 61 -1.48 7.05 -1.82
N ILE A 62 -1.32 8.28 -1.31
CA ILE A 62 -2.01 8.77 -0.10
C ILE A 62 -3.52 8.79 -0.36
N GLU A 63 -3.97 9.33 -1.49
CA GLU A 63 -5.39 9.38 -1.81
C GLU A 63 -6.00 7.97 -1.91
N MET A 64 -5.29 7.02 -2.54
CA MET A 64 -5.74 5.63 -2.64
C MET A 64 -5.78 4.93 -1.28
N ALA A 65 -4.76 5.14 -0.43
CA ALA A 65 -4.73 4.59 0.91
C ALA A 65 -5.84 5.18 1.80
N GLU A 66 -6.12 6.48 1.71
CA GLU A 66 -7.28 7.09 2.37
C GLU A 66 -8.62 6.49 1.92
N ARG A 67 -8.79 6.28 0.61
CA ARG A 67 -10.00 5.66 0.05
C ARG A 67 -10.13 4.21 0.55
N ALA A 68 -9.03 3.47 0.62
CA ALA A 68 -8.99 2.13 1.17
C ALA A 68 -9.35 2.11 2.66
N ASP A 69 -8.83 3.02 3.49
CA ASP A 69 -9.17 3.11 4.92
C ASP A 69 -10.65 3.43 5.10
N LYS A 70 -11.17 4.41 4.35
CA LYS A 70 -12.58 4.76 4.37
C LYS A 70 -13.47 3.58 3.99
N LEU A 71 -13.11 2.83 2.95
CA LEU A 71 -13.83 1.62 2.55
C LEU A 71 -13.81 0.57 3.66
N LEU A 72 -12.64 0.27 4.22
CA LEU A 72 -12.47 -0.73 5.27
C LEU A 72 -13.24 -0.35 6.53
N ARG A 73 -13.23 0.93 6.91
CA ARG A 73 -13.96 1.46 8.06
C ARG A 73 -15.48 1.30 7.94
N VAL A 74 -16.02 1.36 6.72
CA VAL A 74 -17.46 1.13 6.45
C VAL A 74 -17.79 -0.37 6.43
N LEU A 75 -16.85 -1.21 6.02
CA LEU A 75 -17.03 -2.67 5.99
C LEU A 75 -16.85 -3.34 7.37
N LYS A 76 -16.22 -2.65 8.32
CA LYS A 76 -16.00 -3.09 9.71
C LYS A 76 -17.25 -2.88 10.57
#